data_AF-A0A843WQ58-F1
#
_entry.id   AF-A0A843WQ58-F1
#
_cell.length_a   1.000
_cell.length_b   1.000
_cell.length_c   1.000
_cell.angle_alpha   90.00
_cell.angle_beta   90.00
_cell.angle_gamma   90.00
#
_symmetry.space_group_name_H-M   'P 1'
#
loop_
_entity.id
_entity.type
_entity.pdbx_description
1 polymer ?
#
loop_
_entity_poly.entity_id
_entity_poly.type
_entity_poly.pdbx_seq_one_letter_code
_entity_poly.pdbx_strand_id
1 'polypeptide(L)'
;YYLHPAYHYAMELSYDDDLMTAFTRVVERLSRSALDAEDTSLRQMKSFLEGVGSFAEPSAIAGQDRIDSADWWFNFGHSTPILRKITVKILSQTSSFIGCERN
;
A
#
# COMPACT_ATOMS: atom_id res chain seq x y z
N TYR A 1 -6.35 3.04 10.29
CA TYR A 1 -4.92 3.31 10.05
C TYR A 1 -4.23 2.07 9.46
N TYR A 2 -4.73 1.55 8.33
CA TYR A 2 -4.34 0.21 7.82
C TYR A 2 -3.13 0.21 6.88
N LEU A 3 -2.80 1.35 6.28
CA LEU A 3 -1.73 1.46 5.28
C LEU A 3 -0.48 2.15 5.86
N HIS A 4 -0.46 2.37 7.17
CA HIS A 4 0.65 2.99 7.89
C HIS A 4 1.61 1.87 8.29
N PRO A 5 2.82 1.81 7.70
CA PRO A 5 3.69 0.67 7.91
C PRO A 5 4.14 0.51 9.39
N ALA A 6 4.16 1.59 10.19
CA ALA A 6 4.36 1.55 11.65
C ALA A 6 3.35 0.65 12.41
N TYR A 7 2.13 0.49 11.90
CA TYR A 7 1.12 -0.41 12.48
C TYR A 7 1.15 -1.80 11.83
N HIS A 8 1.75 -1.95 10.64
CA HIS A 8 1.73 -3.17 9.85
C HIS A 8 2.86 -4.15 10.20
N TYR A 9 4.01 -3.65 10.66
CA TYR A 9 5.10 -4.51 11.17
C TYR A 9 4.96 -4.83 12.68
N ALA A 10 4.17 -4.03 13.41
CA ALA A 10 3.92 -4.21 14.84
C ALA A 10 2.67 -5.04 15.13
N MET A 11 1.73 -5.12 14.19
CA MET A 11 0.51 -5.90 14.30
C MET A 11 0.41 -6.75 13.05
N GLU A 12 0.33 -8.07 13.23
CA GLU A 12 -0.01 -9.07 12.20
C GLU A 12 -1.40 -8.75 11.62
N LEU A 13 -1.53 -7.64 10.89
CA LEU A 13 -2.75 -7.21 10.23
C LEU A 13 -2.97 -8.13 9.05
N SER A 14 -3.63 -9.23 9.40
CA SER A 14 -4.35 -10.16 8.56
C SER A 14 -5.04 -9.40 7.43
N TYR A 15 -4.61 -9.68 6.19
CA TYR A 15 -5.46 -9.86 5.03
C TYR A 15 -6.85 -9.20 5.15
N ASP A 16 -6.92 -7.87 5.09
CA ASP A 16 -8.20 -7.18 5.08
C ASP A 16 -8.86 -7.47 3.73
N ASP A 17 -9.86 -8.36 3.76
CA ASP A 17 -10.53 -8.89 2.57
C ASP A 17 -11.17 -7.78 1.73
N ASP A 18 -11.61 -6.70 2.38
CA ASP A 18 -12.17 -5.51 1.74
C ASP A 18 -11.09 -4.73 0.96
N LEU A 19 -9.91 -4.51 1.56
CA LEU A 19 -8.77 -3.90 0.87
C LEU A 19 -8.29 -4.77 -0.30
N MET A 20 -8.21 -6.08 -0.12
CA MET A 20 -7.83 -7.02 -1.18
C MET A 20 -8.84 -7.04 -2.32
N THR A 21 -10.13 -7.09 -2.00
CA THR A 21 -11.21 -7.04 -2.98
C THR A 21 -11.19 -5.71 -3.75
N ALA A 22 -11.01 -4.58 -3.06
CA ALA A 22 -10.89 -3.27 -3.70
C ALA A 22 -9.65 -3.19 -4.60
N PHE A 23 -8.51 -3.72 -4.14
CA PHE A 23 -7.27 -3.76 -4.90
C PHE A 23 -7.41 -4.60 -6.17
N THR A 24 -7.87 -5.85 -6.05
CA THR A 24 -8.12 -6.75 -7.17
C THR A 24 -9.06 -6.12 -8.20
N ARG A 25 -10.16 -5.49 -7.76
CA ARG A 25 -11.10 -4.78 -8.67
C ARG A 25 -10.44 -3.65 -9.46
N VAL A 26 -9.49 -2.92 -8.87
CA VAL A 26 -8.77 -1.87 -9.59
C VAL A 26 -7.79 -2.48 -10.59
N VAL A 27 -7.11 -3.57 -10.23
CA VAL A 27 -6.20 -4.27 -11.14
C VAL A 27 -6.98 -4.91 -12.29
N GLU A 28 -8.14 -5.50 -12.04
CA GLU A 28 -9.05 -6.04 -13.06
C GLU A 28 -9.47 -4.96 -14.06
N ARG A 29 -9.72 -3.73 -13.60
CA ARG A 29 -10.01 -2.59 -14.48
C ARG A 29 -8.82 -2.13 -15.33
N LEU A 30 -7.59 -2.41 -14.89
CA LEU A 30 -6.37 -2.06 -15.61
C LEU A 30 -5.89 -3.18 -16.53
N SER A 31 -6.28 -4.42 -16.25
CA SER A 31 -5.90 -5.62 -17.00
C SER A 31 -6.93 -5.98 -18.07
N ARG A 32 -6.48 -6.65 -19.12
CA ARG A 32 -7.36 -7.19 -20.18
C ARG A 32 -7.94 -8.57 -19.85
N SER A 33 -7.48 -9.17 -18.75
CA SER A 33 -7.79 -10.53 -18.30
C SER A 33 -7.90 -10.52 -16.78
N ALA A 34 -8.96 -11.11 -16.24
CA ALA A 34 -9.22 -11.17 -14.81
C ALA A 34 -8.20 -12.06 -14.08
N LEU A 35 -7.78 -13.17 -14.70
CA LEU A 35 -6.79 -14.08 -14.12
C LEU A 35 -5.41 -13.42 -13.97
N ASP A 36 -4.98 -12.65 -14.97
CA ASP A 36 -3.73 -11.89 -14.89
C ASP A 36 -3.81 -10.77 -13.84
N ALA A 37 -5.00 -10.20 -13.65
CA ALA A 37 -5.25 -9.20 -12.62
C ALA A 37 -5.13 -9.79 -11.21
N GLU A 38 -5.73 -10.96 -10.97
CA GLU A 38 -5.63 -11.65 -9.69
C GLU A 38 -4.19 -12.05 -9.36
N ASP A 39 -3.45 -12.67 -10.30
CA ASP A 39 -2.03 -13.02 -10.10
C ASP A 39 -1.19 -11.79 -9.77
N THR A 40 -1.36 -10.71 -10.54
CA THR A 40 -0.65 -9.45 -10.34
C THR A 40 -0.97 -8.83 -8.98
N SER A 41 -2.24 -8.89 -8.57
CA SER A 41 -2.70 -8.35 -7.28
C SER A 41 -2.11 -9.13 -6.12
N LEU A 42 -2.19 -10.45 -6.17
CA LEU A 42 -1.64 -11.34 -5.15
C LEU A 42 -0.13 -11.17 -5.02
N ARG A 43 0.59 -11.08 -6.15
CA ARG A 43 2.06 -10.90 -6.14
C ARG A 43 2.47 -9.56 -5.55
N GLN A 44 1.80 -8.48 -5.92
CA GLN A 44 2.12 -7.16 -5.35
C GLN A 44 1.79 -7.09 -3.86
N MET A 45 0.65 -7.65 -3.44
CA MET A 45 0.31 -7.67 -2.02
C MET A 45 1.30 -8.52 -1.23
N LYS A 46 1.64 -9.71 -1.72
CA LYS A 46 2.63 -10.58 -1.10
C LYS A 46 3.99 -9.88 -0.96
N SER A 47 4.44 -9.17 -1.99
CA SER A 47 5.69 -8.40 -1.91
C SER A 47 5.69 -7.32 -0.83
N PHE A 48 4.54 -6.66 -0.63
CA PHE A 48 4.38 -5.70 0.46
C PHE A 48 4.36 -6.37 1.85
N LEU A 49 3.60 -7.46 1.99
CA LEU A 49 3.45 -8.19 3.25
C LEU A 49 4.76 -8.85 3.71
N GLU A 50 5.51 -9.44 2.79
CA GLU A 50 6.81 -10.03 3.09
C GLU A 50 7.91 -8.96 3.22
N GLY A 51 7.60 -7.69 2.97
CA GLY A 51 8.55 -6.60 3.09
C GLY A 51 9.72 -6.72 2.11
N VAL A 52 9.51 -7.33 0.94
CA VAL A 52 10.57 -7.63 -0.03
C VAL A 52 10.69 -6.56 -1.10
N GLY A 53 11.81 -6.56 -1.82
CA GLY A 53 12.09 -5.57 -2.86
C GLY A 53 12.37 -4.20 -2.25
N SER A 54 11.71 -3.16 -2.75
CA SER A 54 11.89 -1.76 -2.30
C SER A 54 11.50 -1.52 -0.84
N PHE A 55 10.71 -2.41 -0.24
CA PHE A 55 10.33 -2.33 1.18
C PHE A 55 11.42 -2.86 2.13
N ALA A 56 12.34 -3.69 1.62
CA ALA A 56 13.47 -4.23 2.40
C ALA A 56 14.61 -3.21 2.54
N GLU A 57 14.52 -2.06 1.88
CA GLU A 57 15.58 -1.05 1.94
C GLU A 57 15.70 -0.48 3.36
N PRO A 58 16.93 -0.31 3.90
CA PRO A 58 17.13 0.28 5.22
C PRO A 58 16.46 1.66 5.37
N SER A 59 16.44 2.42 4.28
CA SER A 59 15.76 3.72 4.18
C SER A 59 14.25 3.60 4.26
N ALA A 60 13.66 2.54 3.68
CA ALA A 60 12.23 2.28 3.77
C ALA A 60 11.84 1.93 5.22
N ILE A 61 12.61 1.05 5.86
CA ILE A 61 12.40 0.64 7.26
C ILE A 61 12.56 1.85 8.21
N ALA A 62 13.61 2.66 8.03
CA ALA A 62 13.85 3.84 8.86
C ALA A 62 12.85 4.99 8.59
N GLY A 63 12.39 5.12 7.35
CA GLY A 63 11.43 6.14 6.92
C GLY A 63 9.99 5.85 7.33
N GLN A 64 9.72 4.63 7.78
CA GLN A 64 8.39 4.10 8.05
C GLN A 64 7.55 4.89 9.08
N ASP A 65 8.23 5.45 10.08
CA ASP A 65 7.64 6.24 11.17
C ASP A 65 7.94 7.74 11.00
N ARG A 66 8.90 8.08 10.13
CA ARG A 66 9.42 9.44 9.95
C ARG A 66 8.79 10.21 8.79
N ILE A 67 8.24 9.50 7.81
CA ILE A 67 7.72 10.06 6.57
C ILE A 67 6.20 9.85 6.56
N ASP A 68 5.45 10.81 6.03
CA ASP A 68 4.01 10.64 5.80
C ASP A 68 3.73 9.35 5.02
N SER A 69 2.64 8.67 5.35
CA SER A 69 2.32 7.39 4.72
C SER A 69 2.22 7.48 3.19
N ALA A 70 1.64 8.55 2.64
CA ALA A 70 1.52 8.72 1.20
C ALA A 70 2.90 8.93 0.54
N ASP A 71 3.76 9.76 1.16
CA ASP A 71 5.13 9.98 0.71
C ASP A 71 5.98 8.72 0.83
N TRP A 72 5.85 7.95 1.92
CA TRP A 72 6.57 6.70 2.09
C TRP A 72 6.20 5.69 0.99
N TRP A 73 4.90 5.51 0.72
CA TRP A 73 4.43 4.67 -0.36
C TRP A 73 4.89 5.19 -1.74
N PHE A 74 4.96 6.51 -1.91
CA PHE A 74 5.49 7.10 -3.13
C PHE A 74 6.98 6.81 -3.32
N ASN A 75 7.80 6.86 -2.27
CA ASN A 75 9.25 6.71 -2.36
C ASN A 75 9.74 5.25 -2.33
N PHE A 76 9.01 4.36 -1.64
CA PHE A 76 9.46 2.97 -1.41
C PHE A 76 8.50 1.91 -1.97
N GLY A 77 7.31 2.29 -2.45
CA GLY A 77 6.34 1.37 -3.08
C GLY A 77 6.67 0.97 -4.52
N HIS A 78 7.94 1.07 -4.95
CA HIS A 78 8.34 0.95 -6.35
C HIS A 78 8.21 -0.48 -6.87
N SER A 79 8.47 -1.47 -6.02
CA SER A 79 8.30 -2.89 -6.33
C SER A 79 6.83 -3.32 -6.52
N THR A 80 5.87 -2.45 -6.17
CA THR A 80 4.43 -2.71 -6.23
C THR A 80 3.70 -1.50 -6.82
N PRO A 81 3.87 -1.22 -8.13
CA PRO A 81 3.44 0.04 -8.75
C PRO A 81 1.92 0.26 -8.72
N ILE A 82 1.13 -0.81 -8.83
CA ILE A 82 -0.34 -0.70 -8.81
C ILE A 82 -0.81 -0.47 -7.38
N LEU A 83 -0.24 -1.20 -6.42
CA LEU A 83 -0.54 -1.04 -5.00
C LEU A 83 -0.16 0.35 -4.52
N ARG A 84 1.04 0.82 -4.86
CA ARG A 84 1.49 2.21 -4.60
C ARG A 84 0.48 3.22 -5.13
N LYS A 85 0.02 3.10 -6.38
CA LYS A 85 -0.89 4.09 -6.97
C LYS A 85 -2.22 4.17 -6.21
N ILE A 86 -2.76 3.03 -5.80
CA ILE A 86 -4.02 2.95 -5.07
C ILE A 86 -3.83 3.45 -3.65
N THR A 87 -2.80 2.97 -2.97
CA THR A 87 -2.49 3.38 -1.60
C THR A 87 -2.16 4.85 -1.49
N VAL A 88 -1.33 5.41 -2.36
CA VAL A 88 -1.06 6.87 -2.43
C VAL A 88 -2.37 7.62 -2.66
N LYS A 89 -3.22 7.17 -3.58
CA LYS A 89 -4.49 7.85 -3.85
C LYS A 89 -5.43 7.82 -2.64
N ILE A 90 -5.59 6.66 -2.00
CA ILE A 90 -6.41 6.51 -0.79
C ILE A 90 -5.82 7.37 0.33
N LEU A 91 -4.51 7.30 0.58
CA LEU A 91 -3.85 8.06 1.64
C LEU A 91 -3.87 9.57 1.39
N SER A 92 -3.66 10.05 0.16
CA SER A 92 -3.78 11.47 -0.17
C SER A 92 -5.24 11.96 -0.07
N GLN A 93 -6.22 11.12 -0.39
CA GLN A 93 -7.64 11.44 -0.21
C GLN A 93 -8.06 11.41 1.27
N THR A 94 -7.55 10.45 2.04
CA THR A 94 -7.84 10.32 3.47
C THR A 94 -7.09 11.37 4.29
N SER A 95 -5.88 11.76 3.88
CA SER A 95 -5.12 12.87 4.47
C SER A 95 -5.84 14.21 4.26
N SER A 96 -6.51 14.41 3.12
CA SER A 96 -7.41 15.56 2.92
C SER A 96 -8.67 15.51 3.80
N PHE A 97 -9.08 14.32 4.27
CA PHE A 97 -10.19 14.13 5.20
C PHE A 97 -9.76 14.21 6.68
N ILE A 98 -8.48 13.93 6.98
CA ILE A 98 -7.85 14.03 8.31
C ILE A 98 -7.26 15.44 8.52
N GLY A 99 -7.07 16.22 7.46
CA GLY A 99 -6.68 17.64 7.48
C GLY A 99 -7.77 18.59 7.97
N CYS A 100 -8.67 18.17 8.86
CA CYS A 100 -9.61 19.05 9.55
C CYS A 100 -9.27 19.25 11.04
N GLU A 101 -8.12 18.79 11.55
CA GLU A 101 -7.74 19.10 12.93
C GLU A 101 -6.24 19.37 13.07
N ARG A 102 -5.83 20.64 12.88
CA ARG A 102 -5.18 21.40 13.96
C ARG A 102 -5.08 22.89 13.64
N ASN A 103 -5.95 23.64 14.33
CA ASN A 103 -5.66 24.98 14.84
C ASN A 103 -4.46 24.94 15.81
#